data_AF-A0A5B0PLT0-F1
#
_entry.id   AF-A0A5B0PLT0-F1
#
_cell.length_a   1.000
_cell.length_b   1.000
_cell.length_c   1.000
_cell.angle_alpha   90.00
_cell.angle_beta   90.00
_cell.angle_gamma   90.00
#
_symmetry.space_group_name_H-M   'P 1'
#
loop_
_entity.id
_entity.type
_entity.pdbx_description
1 polymer ?
#
loop_
_entity_poly.entity_id
_entity_poly.type
_entity_poly.pdbx_seq_one_letter_code
_entity_poly.pdbx_strand_id
1 'polypeptide(L)'
;MKQDLFHNKLKLHEELQYLNTLLEKHSRTADIDFWTTLSVHAKHGLFDNMDVFKGLVEAVAVRAERKAAGKALNGMQFNEYFDSFVTTMAAMSPATANHFRDTFAGRSLCSMRHQRQKNGGQIEDGIVLSNFERVAGYIKNLG
;
A
#
# COMPACT_ATOMS: atom_id res chain seq x y z
N MET A 1 -42.15 3.13 9.10
CA MET A 1 -40.88 3.14 8.34
C MET A 1 -40.71 4.54 7.75
N LYS A 2 -39.74 5.34 8.21
CA LYS A 2 -39.50 6.67 7.63
C LYS A 2 -39.08 6.47 6.17
N GLN A 3 -39.95 6.79 5.23
CA GLN A 3 -39.54 6.95 3.83
C GLN A 3 -38.47 8.03 3.82
N ASP A 4 -37.26 7.64 3.41
CA ASP A 4 -36.09 8.48 3.46
C ASP A 4 -36.34 9.73 2.60
N LEU A 5 -36.34 10.90 3.26
CA LEU A 5 -36.58 12.22 2.65
C LEU A 5 -35.67 12.44 1.45
N PHE A 6 -34.49 11.84 1.48
CA PHE A 6 -33.54 11.82 0.38
C PHE A 6 -34.10 11.11 -0.86
N HIS A 7 -34.65 9.90 -0.72
CA HIS A 7 -35.22 9.12 -1.82
C HIS A 7 -36.44 9.79 -2.48
N ASN A 8 -37.27 10.46 -1.69
CA ASN A 8 -38.43 11.20 -2.23
C ASN A 8 -38.01 12.46 -2.99
N LYS A 9 -36.98 13.19 -2.56
CA LYS A 9 -36.41 14.30 -3.32
C LYS A 9 -35.70 13.84 -4.59
N LEU A 10 -35.01 12.71 -4.54
CA LEU A 10 -34.33 12.11 -5.69
C LEU A 10 -35.35 11.70 -6.77
N LYS A 11 -36.53 11.18 -6.39
CA LYS A 11 -37.61 10.86 -7.33
C LYS A 11 -38.22 12.06 -8.07
N LEU A 12 -38.16 13.26 -7.48
CA LEU A 12 -38.79 14.46 -8.02
C LEU A 12 -37.92 15.24 -9.02
N HIS A 13 -36.61 14.98 -9.03
CA HIS A 13 -35.66 15.73 -9.87
C HIS A 13 -34.86 14.76 -10.75
N GLU A 14 -35.15 14.75 -12.06
CA GLU A 14 -34.46 13.90 -13.04
C GLU A 14 -32.94 14.13 -13.05
N GLU A 15 -32.50 15.36 -12.83
CA GLU A 15 -31.07 15.71 -12.73
C GLU A 15 -30.37 15.00 -11.56
N LEU A 16 -31.05 14.87 -10.41
CA LEU A 16 -30.51 14.16 -9.25
C LEU A 16 -30.53 12.64 -9.45
N GLN A 17 -31.51 12.10 -10.19
CA GLN A 17 -31.48 10.70 -10.62
C GLN A 17 -30.32 10.44 -11.56
N TYR A 18 -30.13 11.31 -12.55
CA TYR A 18 -29.03 11.20 -13.49
C TYR A 18 -27.67 11.26 -12.79
N LEU A 19 -27.46 12.21 -11.87
CA LEU A 19 -26.25 12.31 -11.04
C LEU A 19 -26.04 11.07 -10.17
N ASN A 20 -27.09 10.55 -9.52
CA ASN A 20 -26.98 9.35 -8.69
C ASN A 20 -26.68 8.11 -9.54
N THR A 21 -27.27 8.01 -10.73
CA THR A 21 -27.01 6.90 -11.68
C THR A 21 -25.59 7.00 -12.22
N LEU A 22 -25.09 8.20 -12.52
CA LEU A 22 -23.70 8.42 -12.89
C LEU A 22 -22.76 8.08 -11.74
N LEU A 23 -23.07 8.46 -10.50
CA LEU A 23 -22.24 8.14 -9.33
C LEU A 23 -22.24 6.64 -9.03
N GLU A 24 -23.37 5.95 -9.11
CA GLU A 24 -23.48 4.49 -8.99
C GLU A 24 -22.74 3.78 -10.13
N LYS A 25 -22.85 4.29 -11.36
CA LYS A 25 -22.16 3.76 -12.54
C LYS A 25 -20.67 4.03 -12.45
N HIS A 26 -20.21 5.21 -12.05
CA HIS A 26 -18.79 5.45 -11.79
C HIS A 26 -18.29 4.65 -10.58
N SER A 27 -19.10 4.46 -9.54
CA SER A 27 -18.73 3.65 -8.37
C SER A 27 -18.47 2.17 -8.70
N ARG A 28 -19.23 1.57 -9.62
CA ARG A 28 -19.05 0.16 -10.02
C ARG A 28 -18.25 -0.05 -11.30
N THR A 29 -18.37 0.87 -12.27
CA THR A 29 -17.70 0.76 -13.59
C THR A 29 -16.31 1.38 -13.57
N ALA A 30 -16.05 2.44 -12.78
CA ALA A 30 -14.71 3.01 -12.71
C ALA A 30 -13.70 2.05 -12.07
N ASP A 31 -14.12 1.20 -11.12
CA ASP A 31 -13.24 0.16 -10.56
C ASP A 31 -12.90 -0.91 -11.62
N ILE A 32 -13.89 -1.42 -12.37
CA ILE A 32 -13.64 -2.45 -13.40
C ILE A 32 -12.80 -1.89 -14.55
N ASP A 33 -13.13 -0.70 -15.03
CA ASP A 33 -12.39 -0.04 -16.13
C ASP A 33 -10.95 0.30 -15.68
N PHE A 34 -10.76 0.72 -14.43
CA PHE A 34 -9.45 0.93 -13.83
C PHE A 34 -8.63 -0.36 -13.78
N TRP A 35 -9.16 -1.43 -13.18
CA TRP A 35 -8.43 -2.70 -13.06
C TRP A 35 -8.14 -3.32 -14.43
N THR A 36 -9.05 -3.18 -15.38
CA THR A 36 -8.86 -3.62 -16.76
C THR A 36 -7.71 -2.85 -17.42
N THR A 37 -7.72 -1.52 -17.33
CA THR A 37 -6.66 -0.66 -17.90
C THR A 37 -5.32 -0.90 -17.23
N LEU A 38 -5.29 -1.02 -15.90
CA LEU A 38 -4.09 -1.35 -15.13
C LEU A 38 -3.50 -2.70 -15.58
N SER A 39 -4.35 -3.72 -15.78
CA SER A 39 -3.91 -5.03 -16.24
C SER A 39 -3.33 -5.00 -17.66
N VAL A 40 -3.90 -4.18 -18.54
CA VAL A 40 -3.38 -3.98 -19.90
C VAL A 40 -2.01 -3.30 -19.83
N HIS A 41 -1.86 -2.23 -19.06
CA HIS A 41 -0.56 -1.56 -18.90
C HIS A 41 0.50 -2.47 -18.27
N ALA A 42 0.12 -3.27 -17.27
CA ALA A 42 1.01 -4.25 -16.67
C ALA A 42 1.49 -5.29 -17.69
N LYS A 43 0.59 -5.81 -18.55
CA LYS A 43 0.95 -6.75 -19.63
C LYS A 43 1.87 -6.15 -20.68
N HIS A 44 1.80 -4.84 -20.90
CA HIS A 44 2.69 -4.11 -21.82
C HIS A 44 4.04 -3.74 -21.19
N GLY A 45 4.31 -4.19 -19.96
CA GLY A 45 5.58 -3.97 -19.28
C GLY A 45 5.78 -2.56 -18.73
N LEU A 46 4.71 -1.76 -18.60
CA LEU A 46 4.82 -0.37 -18.13
C LEU A 46 5.44 -0.26 -16.72
N PHE A 47 5.32 -1.31 -15.91
CA PHE A 47 5.82 -1.39 -14.55
C PHE A 47 7.06 -2.27 -14.40
N ASP A 48 7.68 -2.72 -15.49
CA ASP A 48 8.78 -3.68 -15.46
C ASP A 48 9.97 -3.18 -14.65
N ASN A 49 10.23 -1.87 -14.68
CA ASN A 49 11.30 -1.21 -13.93
C ASN A 49 10.83 -0.63 -12.59
N MET A 50 9.62 -0.97 -12.13
CA MET A 50 9.01 -0.45 -10.89
C MET A 50 8.89 -1.57 -9.84
N ASP A 51 10.02 -2.14 -9.41
CA ASP A 51 10.05 -3.32 -8.53
C ASP A 51 9.32 -3.14 -7.20
N VAL A 52 9.43 -1.95 -6.59
CA VAL A 52 8.71 -1.62 -5.35
C VAL A 52 7.19 -1.63 -5.57
N PHE A 53 6.73 -1.13 -6.72
CA PHE A 53 5.31 -1.12 -7.07
C PHE A 53 4.80 -2.54 -7.37
N LYS A 54 5.55 -3.34 -8.12
CA LYS A 54 5.22 -4.76 -8.34
C LYS A 54 5.10 -5.51 -7.01
N GLY A 55 6.06 -5.33 -6.11
CA GLY A 55 6.01 -5.92 -4.78
C GLY A 55 4.84 -5.43 -3.91
N LEU A 56 4.38 -4.19 -4.07
CA LEU A 56 3.16 -3.68 -3.43
C LEU A 56 1.91 -4.40 -3.95
N VAL A 57 1.78 -4.53 -5.28
CA VAL A 57 0.63 -5.22 -5.90
C VAL A 57 0.60 -6.69 -5.48
N GLU A 58 1.77 -7.36 -5.47
CA GLU A 58 1.93 -8.73 -4.96
C GLU A 58 1.49 -8.85 -3.50
N ALA A 59 1.88 -7.91 -2.63
CA ALA A 59 1.49 -7.91 -1.23
C ALA A 59 -0.04 -7.81 -1.05
N VAL A 60 -0.71 -6.96 -1.85
CA VAL A 60 -2.17 -6.83 -1.84
C VAL A 60 -2.84 -8.13 -2.28
N ALA A 61 -2.36 -8.74 -3.36
CA ALA A 61 -2.89 -10.00 -3.89
C ALA A 61 -2.75 -11.14 -2.88
N VAL A 62 -1.56 -11.35 -2.33
CA VAL A 62 -1.30 -12.42 -1.33
C VAL A 62 -2.17 -12.23 -0.07
N ARG A 63 -2.37 -10.98 0.37
CA ARG A 63 -3.26 -10.69 1.51
C ARG A 63 -4.70 -11.10 1.19
N ALA A 64 -5.20 -10.75 0.00
CA ALA A 64 -6.55 -11.09 -0.42
C ALA A 64 -6.75 -12.61 -0.49
N GLU A 65 -5.80 -13.33 -1.07
CA GLU A 65 -5.81 -14.80 -1.13
C GLU A 65 -5.80 -15.45 0.25
N ARG A 66 -4.95 -14.97 1.17
CA ARG A 66 -4.90 -15.48 2.55
C ARG A 66 -6.20 -15.25 3.29
N LYS A 67 -6.82 -14.07 3.14
CA LYS A 67 -8.14 -13.77 3.73
C LYS A 67 -9.21 -14.70 3.17
N ALA A 68 -9.25 -14.90 1.86
CA ALA A 68 -10.20 -15.81 1.22
C ALA A 68 -10.01 -17.26 1.68
N ALA A 69 -8.76 -17.68 1.94
CA ALA A 69 -8.43 -18.99 2.49
C ALA A 69 -8.59 -19.12 4.02
N GLY A 70 -9.05 -18.07 4.72
CA GLY A 70 -9.18 -18.07 6.19
C GLY A 70 -7.86 -18.17 6.95
N LYS A 71 -6.73 -17.87 6.29
CA LYS A 71 -5.39 -17.96 6.89
C LYS A 71 -5.05 -16.69 7.67
N ALA A 72 -4.23 -16.86 8.71
CA ALA A 72 -3.68 -15.74 9.46
C ALA A 72 -2.80 -14.85 8.54
N LEU A 73 -2.88 -13.53 8.76
CA LEU A 73 -2.10 -12.54 8.03
C LEU A 73 -0.73 -12.24 8.68
N ASN A 74 -0.48 -12.84 9.85
CA ASN A 74 0.76 -12.67 10.59
C ASN A 74 1.92 -13.31 9.83
N GLY A 75 3.07 -12.65 9.81
CA GLY A 75 4.28 -13.18 9.17
C GLY A 75 4.18 -13.29 7.64
N MET A 76 3.30 -12.53 7.00
CA MET A 76 3.33 -12.39 5.54
C MET A 76 4.68 -11.80 5.12
N GLN A 77 5.33 -12.48 4.19
CA GLN A 77 6.57 -12.03 3.58
C GLN A 77 6.22 -11.24 2.32
N PHE A 78 6.94 -10.15 2.13
CA PHE A 78 6.85 -9.33 0.94
C PHE A 78 7.99 -9.68 -0.01
N ASN A 79 7.81 -9.28 -1.27
CA ASN A 79 8.90 -9.18 -2.23
C ASN A 79 10.06 -8.38 -1.64
N GLU A 80 11.30 -8.78 -1.91
CA GLU A 80 12.52 -8.18 -1.36
C GLU A 80 12.60 -6.66 -1.57
N TYR A 81 12.25 -6.17 -2.76
CA TYR A 81 12.30 -4.74 -3.07
C TYR A 81 11.30 -3.95 -2.25
N PHE A 82 10.07 -4.46 -2.14
CA PHE A 82 9.01 -3.82 -1.35
C PHE A 82 9.26 -3.95 0.16
N ASP A 83 9.81 -5.08 0.62
CA ASP A 83 10.24 -5.29 2.00
C ASP A 83 11.35 -4.32 2.41
N SER A 84 12.34 -4.10 1.55
CA SER A 84 13.41 -3.12 1.75
C SER A 84 12.87 -1.69 1.81
N PHE A 85 11.91 -1.37 0.93
CA PHE A 85 11.23 -0.07 0.92
C PHE A 85 10.46 0.19 2.22
N VAL A 86 9.62 -0.76 2.66
CA VAL A 86 8.86 -0.65 3.91
C VAL A 86 9.80 -0.61 5.11
N THR A 87 10.90 -1.37 5.07
CA THR A 87 11.92 -1.35 6.10
C THR A 87 12.61 0.00 6.19
N THR A 88 12.94 0.65 5.07
CA THR A 88 13.49 2.01 5.06
C THR A 88 12.48 3.03 5.58
N MET A 89 11.21 2.93 5.15
CA MET A 89 10.13 3.78 5.63
C MET A 89 9.96 3.69 7.15
N ALA A 90 10.01 2.48 7.70
CA ALA A 90 9.95 2.24 9.13
C ALA A 90 11.12 2.87 9.90
N ALA A 91 12.23 3.20 9.23
CA ALA A 91 13.38 3.86 9.87
C ALA A 91 13.09 5.34 10.03
N MET A 92 12.56 5.94 8.97
CA MET A 92 12.24 7.35 8.91
C MET A 92 11.02 7.68 9.79
N SER A 93 10.00 6.82 9.75
CA SER A 93 8.76 6.99 10.50
C SER A 93 8.16 5.64 10.90
N PRO A 94 8.38 5.21 12.15
CA PRO A 94 7.73 4.02 12.70
C PRO A 94 6.20 4.11 12.65
N ALA A 95 5.64 5.32 12.80
CA ALA A 95 4.20 5.56 12.73
C ALA A 95 3.64 5.27 11.32
N THR A 96 4.32 5.73 10.27
CA THR A 96 3.92 5.46 8.88
C THR A 96 4.02 3.97 8.56
N ALA A 97 5.04 3.28 9.07
CA ALA A 97 5.17 1.85 8.90
C ALA A 97 4.09 1.04 9.63
N ASN A 98 3.62 1.50 10.80
CA ASN A 98 2.47 0.90 11.47
C ASN A 98 1.19 1.04 10.63
N HIS A 99 0.92 2.22 10.07
CA HIS A 99 -0.20 2.40 9.14
C HIS A 99 -0.09 1.47 7.93
N PHE A 100 1.09 1.35 7.33
CA PHE A 100 1.32 0.42 6.23
C PHE A 100 1.06 -1.03 6.65
N ARG A 101 1.51 -1.43 7.85
CA ARG A 101 1.28 -2.78 8.39
C ARG A 101 -0.20 -3.06 8.60
N ASP A 102 -0.96 -2.11 9.12
CA ASP A 102 -2.40 -2.29 9.36
C ASP A 102 -3.17 -2.41 8.04
N THR A 103 -2.74 -1.65 7.02
CA THR A 103 -3.35 -1.69 5.69
C THR A 103 -2.99 -2.94 4.91
N PHE A 104 -1.73 -3.36 4.88
CA PHE A 104 -1.27 -4.44 3.99
C PHE A 104 -1.03 -5.77 4.69
N ALA A 105 -0.96 -5.80 6.02
CA ALA A 105 -0.43 -6.89 6.83
C ALA A 105 1.01 -7.25 6.46
N GLY A 106 1.89 -7.46 7.43
CA GLY A 106 3.31 -7.66 7.12
C GLY A 106 4.14 -7.83 8.38
N ARG A 107 5.44 -7.61 8.25
CA ARG A 107 6.37 -7.71 9.36
C ARG A 107 6.08 -6.69 10.46
N SER A 108 6.38 -7.07 11.69
CA SER A 108 6.36 -6.16 12.83
C SER A 108 7.55 -5.20 12.78
N LEU A 109 7.46 -4.06 13.45
CA LEU A 109 8.59 -3.15 13.65
C LEU A 109 9.81 -3.86 14.27
N CYS A 110 9.58 -4.79 15.20
CA CYS A 110 10.63 -5.61 15.78
C CYS A 110 11.34 -6.47 14.71
N SER A 111 10.57 -7.16 13.87
CA SER A 111 11.13 -7.97 12.77
C SER A 111 11.86 -7.11 11.73
N MET A 112 11.38 -5.91 11.42
CA MET A 112 12.06 -4.97 10.51
C MET A 112 13.40 -4.50 11.09
N ARG A 113 13.45 -4.18 12.39
CA ARG A 113 14.72 -3.81 13.06
C ARG A 113 15.72 -4.96 13.03
N HIS A 114 15.28 -6.18 13.28
CA HIS A 114 16.12 -7.38 13.21
C HIS A 114 16.71 -7.59 11.81
N GLN A 115 15.90 -7.40 10.77
CA GLN A 115 16.33 -7.47 9.37
C GLN A 115 17.40 -6.40 9.06
N ARG A 116 17.22 -5.16 9.53
CA ARG A 116 18.25 -4.10 9.37
C ARG A 116 19.55 -4.43 10.09
N GLN A 117 19.46 -4.99 11.30
CA GLN A 117 20.64 -5.41 12.05
C GLN A 117 21.45 -6.46 11.28
N LYS A 118 20.78 -7.41 10.63
CA LYS A 118 21.43 -8.40 9.76
C LYS A 118 22.02 -7.79 8.49
N ASN A 119 21.32 -6.82 7.90
CA ASN A 119 21.69 -6.22 6.61
C ASN A 119 22.68 -5.04 6.73
N GLY A 120 23.13 -4.69 7.95
CA GLY A 120 24.24 -3.76 8.18
C GLY A 120 23.90 -2.26 8.22
N GLY A 121 22.62 -1.88 8.13
CA GLY A 121 22.18 -0.48 8.18
C GLY A 121 21.67 -0.07 9.57
N GLN A 122 22.57 0.37 10.45
CA GLN A 122 22.21 0.82 11.80
C GLN A 122 21.76 2.29 11.78
N ILE A 123 20.48 2.52 11.52
CA ILE A 123 19.85 3.84 11.58
C ILE A 123 18.92 3.87 12.80
N GLU A 124 19.05 4.90 13.64
CA GLU A 124 18.17 5.17 14.78
C GLU A 124 16.75 5.50 14.31
N ASP A 125 15.74 5.27 15.14
CA ASP A 125 14.36 5.55 14.73
C ASP A 125 14.11 7.06 14.64
N GLY A 126 13.51 7.49 13.54
CA GLY A 126 13.10 8.88 13.31
C GLY A 126 14.10 9.69 12.49
N ILE A 127 13.77 10.97 12.33
CA ILE A 127 14.62 11.95 11.63
C ILE A 127 15.59 12.54 12.67
N VAL A 128 16.69 11.83 12.93
CA VAL A 128 17.71 12.20 13.93
C VAL A 128 19.04 12.50 13.24
N LEU A 129 19.81 13.47 13.74
CA LEU A 129 21.08 13.90 13.14
C LEU A 129 22.09 12.74 12.97
N SER A 130 22.13 11.83 13.96
CA SER A 130 22.96 10.61 13.95
C SER A 130 22.74 9.75 12.69
N ASN A 131 21.52 9.75 12.14
CA ASN A 131 21.20 9.02 10.93
C ASN A 131 21.83 9.65 9.70
N PHE A 132 21.82 10.97 9.60
CA PHE A 132 22.44 11.69 8.50
C PHE A 132 23.96 11.52 8.51
N GLU A 133 24.59 11.54 9.69
CA GLU A 133 26.02 11.28 9.84
C GLU A 133 26.40 9.86 9.43
N ARG A 134 25.62 8.86 9.84
CA ARG A 134 25.84 7.46 9.45
C ARG A 134 25.65 7.23 7.96
N VAL A 135 24.59 7.79 7.38
CA VAL A 135 24.34 7.72 5.92
C VAL A 135 25.46 8.40 5.13
N ALA A 136 25.93 9.58 5.56
CA ALA A 136 27.08 10.23 4.96
C ALA A 136 28.36 9.37 5.05
N GLY A 137 28.56 8.67 6.18
CA GLY A 137 29.64 7.70 6.34
C GLY A 137 29.52 6.50 5.38
N TYR A 138 28.32 5.94 5.23
CA TYR A 138 28.08 4.85 4.28
C TYR A 138 28.36 5.27 2.83
N ILE A 139 27.93 6.48 2.43
CA ILE A 139 28.19 7.02 1.10
C ILE A 139 29.70 7.18 0.86
N LYS A 140 30.45 7.75 1.80
CA LYS A 140 31.91 7.88 1.70
C LYS A 140 32.64 6.54 1.56
N ASN A 141 32.13 5.48 2.18
CA ASN A 141 32.73 4.15 2.09
C ASN A 141 32.43 3.43 0.76
N LEU A 142 31.41 3.89 0.01
CA LEU A 142 31.02 3.33 -1.28
C LEU A 142 31.66 4.06 -2.47
N GLY A 143 32.21 5.26 -2.27
CA GLY A 143 32.90 6.07 -3.29
C GLY A 143 32.59 7.54 -3.18
#